data_AF-A0AAP1C8W5-F1
#
_entry.id   AF-A0AAP1C8W5-F1
#
_cell.length_a   1.000
_cell.length_b   1.000
_cell.length_c   1.000
_cell.angle_alpha   90.00
_cell.angle_beta   90.00
_cell.angle_gamma   90.00
#
_symmetry.space_group_name_H-M   'P 1'
#
loop_
_entity.id
_entity.type
_entity.pdbx_description
1 polymer ?
#
loop_
_entity_poly.entity_id
_entity_poly.type
_entity_poly.pdbx_seq_one_letter_code
_entity_poly.pdbx_strand_id
1 'polypeptide(L)'
;MNEYLKRMARLAGRKLAPKLAKKAAPLPAEVQNAIDGASFVERVPTEDGYRVVVSMVGLGRLVVQETPDIEERISRAWPELNKAQVGRVLRAIQAGASAAIARNALPTRPEKRWSTQWQDKHHPIKTERDF
;
A
#
# COMPACT_ATOMS: atom_id res chain seq x y z
N MET A 1 -39.28 11.50 22.43
CA MET A 1 -38.24 11.03 21.49
C MET A 1 -37.72 9.69 21.99
N ASN A 2 -37.97 8.62 21.23
CA ASN A 2 -38.07 7.23 21.73
C ASN A 2 -36.69 6.57 21.98
N GLU A 3 -36.48 6.00 23.18
CA GLU A 3 -35.28 5.23 23.62
C GLU A 3 -34.89 4.13 22.62
N TYR A 4 -35.89 3.54 21.97
CA TYR A 4 -35.75 2.52 20.94
C TYR A 4 -34.88 2.96 19.75
N LEU A 5 -35.07 4.20 19.27
CA LEU A 5 -34.29 4.75 18.15
C LEU A 5 -32.82 4.99 18.54
N LYS A 6 -32.55 5.37 19.79
CA LYS A 6 -31.19 5.54 20.30
C LYS A 6 -30.44 4.21 20.39
N ARG A 7 -31.13 3.13 20.77
CA ARG A 7 -30.55 1.78 20.88
C ARG A 7 -30.24 1.18 19.50
N MET A 8 -31.14 1.37 18.54
CA MET A 8 -30.92 0.95 17.14
C MET A 8 -29.75 1.69 16.48
N ALA A 9 -29.54 2.98 16.78
CA ALA A 9 -28.41 3.74 16.27
C ALA A 9 -27.05 3.25 16.80
N ARG A 10 -26.99 2.72 18.04
CA ARG A 10 -25.78 2.13 18.63
C ARG A 10 -25.47 0.74 18.04
N LEU A 11 -26.50 -0.06 17.77
CA LEU A 11 -26.37 -1.39 17.16
C LEU A 11 -26.01 -1.32 15.67
N ALA A 12 -26.44 -0.26 14.97
CA ALA A 12 -26.16 -0.06 13.54
C ALA A 12 -24.70 0.31 13.22
N GLY A 13 -23.77 0.17 14.17
CA GLY A 13 -22.33 0.11 13.88
C GLY A 13 -21.83 1.24 12.99
N ARG A 14 -22.42 2.44 13.06
CA ARG A 14 -21.88 3.62 12.39
C ARG A 14 -20.57 3.92 13.09
N LYS A 15 -19.49 3.30 12.61
CA LYS A 15 -18.12 3.73 12.85
C LYS A 15 -18.15 5.23 12.65
N LEU A 16 -18.03 5.98 13.73
CA LEU A 16 -17.84 7.42 13.70
C LEU A 16 -16.73 7.64 12.68
N ALA A 17 -17.08 8.24 11.55
CA ALA A 17 -16.10 8.55 10.51
C ALA A 17 -14.94 9.26 11.22
N PRO A 18 -13.69 8.81 11.04
CA PRO A 18 -12.56 9.38 11.75
C PRO A 18 -12.60 10.89 11.51
N LYS A 19 -12.63 11.65 12.62
CA LYS A 19 -12.63 13.12 12.60
C LYS A 19 -11.60 13.57 11.57
N LEU A 20 -12.05 14.36 10.60
CA LEU A 20 -11.24 14.99 9.55
C LEU A 20 -9.86 15.33 10.11
N ALA A 21 -8.86 14.58 9.67
CA ALA A 21 -7.49 14.73 10.12
C ALA A 21 -7.11 16.22 9.99
N LYS A 22 -6.53 16.79 11.06
CA LYS A 22 -5.88 18.11 11.04
C LYS A 22 -5.21 18.30 9.68
N LYS A 23 -5.54 19.39 8.95
CA LYS A 23 -4.95 19.71 7.64
C LYS A 23 -3.46 19.39 7.70
N ALA A 24 -3.08 18.30 7.03
CA ALA A 24 -1.72 17.79 7.09
C ALA A 24 -0.80 18.91 6.61
N ALA A 25 0.33 19.12 7.30
CA ALA A 25 1.29 20.15 6.94
C ALA A 25 1.57 20.03 5.43
N PRO A 26 1.37 21.12 4.65
CA PRO A 26 1.65 21.09 3.22
C PRO A 26 3.14 20.82 3.03
N LEU A 27 3.47 19.94 2.10
CA LEU A 27 4.86 19.71 1.71
C LEU A 27 5.31 20.86 0.80
N PRO A 28 6.59 21.26 0.87
CA PRO A 28 7.18 22.10 -0.17
C PRO A 28 6.97 21.46 -1.55
N ALA A 29 6.72 22.29 -2.57
CA ALA A 29 6.40 21.81 -3.92
C ALA A 29 7.50 20.90 -4.49
N GLU A 30 8.77 21.21 -4.22
CA GLU A 30 9.91 20.40 -4.66
C GLU A 30 9.90 18.99 -4.05
N VAL A 31 9.57 18.88 -2.75
CA VAL A 31 9.46 17.60 -2.04
C VAL A 31 8.26 16.81 -2.53
N GLN A 32 7.14 17.47 -2.79
CA GLN A 32 5.96 16.82 -3.38
C GLN A 32 6.29 16.28 -4.78
N ASN A 33 6.95 17.06 -5.64
CA ASN A 33 7.38 16.62 -6.97
C ASN A 33 8.39 15.46 -6.89
N ALA A 34 9.29 15.46 -5.89
CA ALA A 34 10.21 14.35 -5.68
C ALA A 34 9.46 13.05 -5.34
N ILE A 35 8.44 13.11 -4.47
CA ILE A 35 7.57 11.98 -4.14
C ILE A 35 6.80 11.50 -5.38
N ASP A 36 6.21 12.44 -6.12
CA ASP A 36 5.39 12.11 -7.29
C ASP A 36 6.23 11.51 -8.44
N GLY A 37 7.50 11.90 -8.53
CA GLY A 37 8.48 11.33 -9.47
C GLY A 37 9.21 10.09 -8.96
N ALA A 38 8.91 9.60 -7.75
CA ALA A 38 9.60 8.44 -7.18
C ALA A 38 9.21 7.15 -7.93
N SER A 39 10.20 6.30 -8.22
CA SER A 39 9.97 4.98 -8.79
C SER A 39 10.22 3.88 -7.78
N PHE A 40 9.34 2.89 -7.78
CA PHE A 40 9.36 1.75 -6.85
C PHE A 40 9.47 0.46 -7.66
N VAL A 41 10.57 -0.26 -7.48
CA VAL A 41 10.85 -1.51 -8.19
C VAL A 41 11.07 -2.60 -7.16
N GLU A 42 10.22 -3.62 -7.19
CA GLU A 42 10.44 -4.82 -6.39
C GLU A 42 11.61 -5.62 -6.96
N ARG A 43 12.39 -6.19 -6.06
CA ARG A 43 13.47 -7.13 -6.34
C ARG A 43 13.10 -8.50 -5.83
N VAL A 44 13.84 -9.51 -6.30
CA VAL A 44 13.70 -10.88 -5.83
C VAL A 44 13.74 -10.89 -4.29
N PRO A 45 12.72 -11.45 -3.62
CA PRO A 45 12.71 -11.57 -2.17
C PRO A 45 13.95 -12.32 -1.67
N THR A 46 14.44 -11.94 -0.51
CA THR A 46 15.48 -12.70 0.23
C THR A 46 14.84 -13.49 1.36
N GLU A 47 15.64 -14.23 2.12
CA GLU A 47 15.18 -14.91 3.35
C GLU A 47 14.55 -13.93 4.35
N ASP A 48 14.98 -12.67 4.33
CA ASP A 48 14.46 -11.58 5.17
C ASP A 48 13.14 -10.97 4.64
N GLY A 49 12.68 -11.39 3.46
CA GLY A 49 11.41 -10.98 2.86
C GLY A 49 11.53 -10.12 1.60
N TYR A 50 10.47 -9.36 1.33
CA TYR A 50 10.36 -8.53 0.12
C TYR A 50 11.38 -7.39 0.12
N ARG A 51 11.99 -7.12 -1.04
CA ARG A 51 12.93 -6.02 -1.23
C ARG A 51 12.40 -5.05 -2.27
N VAL A 52 12.23 -3.79 -1.90
CA VAL A 52 11.80 -2.73 -2.80
C VAL A 52 12.87 -1.67 -2.90
N VAL A 53 13.34 -1.44 -4.12
CA VAL A 53 14.21 -0.33 -4.46
C VAL A 53 13.35 0.89 -4.75
N VAL A 54 13.62 1.97 -4.00
CA VAL A 54 13.10 3.30 -4.27
C VAL A 54 14.16 4.11 -4.97
N SER A 55 13.79 4.75 -6.08
CA SER A 55 14.58 5.80 -6.72
C SER A 55 13.81 7.10 -6.60
N MET A 56 14.33 8.06 -5.84
CA MET A 56 13.68 9.35 -5.61
C MET A 56 14.71 10.49 -5.66
N VAL A 57 14.33 11.64 -6.21
CA VAL A 57 15.15 12.85 -6.18
C VAL A 57 15.44 13.23 -4.73
N GLY A 58 16.67 13.64 -4.43
CA GLY A 58 17.13 13.96 -3.06
C GLY A 58 17.64 12.75 -2.27
N LEU A 59 16.97 11.59 -2.34
CA LEU A 59 17.41 10.37 -1.62
C LEU A 59 18.24 9.39 -2.46
N GLY A 60 18.23 9.54 -3.79
CA GLY A 60 18.90 8.63 -4.70
C GLY A 60 18.18 7.28 -4.76
N ARG A 61 18.95 6.20 -4.84
CA ARG A 61 18.44 4.82 -4.85
C ARG A 61 18.71 4.15 -3.50
N LEU A 62 17.69 3.54 -2.92
CA LEU A 62 17.82 2.80 -1.66
C LEU A 62 16.85 1.61 -1.60
N VAL A 63 17.19 0.60 -0.81
CA VAL A 63 16.31 -0.54 -0.51
C VAL A 63 15.56 -0.21 0.78
N VAL A 64 14.23 -0.09 0.69
CA VAL A 64 13.40 0.41 1.81
C VAL A 64 13.53 -0.45 3.06
N GLN A 65 13.59 -1.77 2.89
CA GLN A 65 13.65 -2.73 3.99
C GLN A 65 15.03 -2.83 4.64
N GLU A 66 16.10 -2.44 3.94
CA GLU A 66 17.49 -2.51 4.43
C GLU A 66 17.99 -1.16 4.94
N THR A 67 17.15 -0.12 4.91
CA THR A 67 17.52 1.23 5.34
C THR A 67 16.74 1.58 6.60
N PRO A 68 17.26 1.27 7.81
CA PRO A 68 16.59 1.60 9.07
C PRO A 68 16.56 3.11 9.36
N ASP A 69 17.47 3.87 8.75
CA ASP A 69 17.73 5.30 8.97
C ASP A 69 17.05 6.23 7.94
N ILE A 70 15.99 5.76 7.25
CA ILE A 70 15.30 6.55 6.20
C ILE A 70 14.87 7.94 6.71
N GLU A 71 14.36 8.04 7.95
CA GLU A 71 13.95 9.32 8.53
C GLU A 71 15.12 10.31 8.65
N GLU A 72 16.29 9.85 9.08
CA GLU A 72 17.48 10.68 9.17
C GLU A 72 17.96 11.12 7.79
N ARG A 73 17.92 10.20 6.80
CA ARG A 73 18.28 10.50 5.42
C ARG A 73 17.32 11.52 4.78
N ILE A 74 16.02 11.43 5.04
CA ILE A 74 15.03 12.45 4.62
C ILE A 74 15.37 13.80 5.25
N SER A 75 15.66 13.82 6.55
CA SER A 75 15.98 15.04 7.28
C SER A 75 17.30 15.67 6.79
N ARG A 76 18.25 14.86 6.32
CA ARG A 76 19.52 15.33 5.73
C ARG A 76 19.35 15.85 4.30
N ALA A 77 18.49 15.21 3.51
CA ALA A 77 18.21 15.62 2.13
C ALA A 77 17.37 16.90 2.04
N TRP A 78 16.47 17.10 3.03
CA TRP A 78 15.63 18.29 3.14
C TRP A 78 15.62 18.82 4.59
N PRO A 79 16.69 19.55 4.99
CA PRO A 79 16.83 20.07 6.35
C PRO A 79 15.74 21.05 6.79
N GLU A 80 15.06 21.66 5.84
CA GLU A 80 13.96 22.60 6.04
C GLU A 80 12.64 21.94 6.46
N LEU A 81 12.54 20.61 6.36
CA LEU A 81 11.32 19.89 6.71
C LEU A 81 11.16 19.78 8.23
N ASN A 82 9.95 20.06 8.70
CA ASN A 82 9.57 19.74 10.07
C ASN A 82 9.29 18.24 10.25
N LYS A 83 9.30 17.76 11.50
CA LYS A 83 9.08 16.33 11.81
C LYS A 83 7.77 15.76 11.25
N ALA A 84 6.71 16.56 11.17
CA ALA A 84 5.43 16.11 10.61
C ALA A 84 5.50 15.93 9.09
N GLN A 85 6.23 16.79 8.40
CA GLN A 85 6.50 16.67 6.97
C GLN A 85 7.43 15.48 6.68
N VAL A 86 8.50 15.29 7.46
CA VAL A 86 9.37 14.09 7.36
C VAL A 86 8.55 12.81 7.49
N GLY A 87 7.68 12.73 8.50
CA GLY A 87 6.78 11.59 8.67
C GLY A 87 5.80 11.40 7.50
N ARG A 88 5.41 12.47 6.80
CA ARG A 88 4.56 12.38 5.61
C ARG A 88 5.33 11.83 4.41
N VAL A 89 6.57 12.28 4.20
CA VAL A 89 7.47 11.74 3.17
C VAL A 89 7.70 10.25 3.41
N LEU A 90 8.03 9.85 4.64
CA LEU A 90 8.23 8.44 5.00
C LEU A 90 6.99 7.59 4.69
N ARG A 91 5.80 8.06 5.06
CA ARG A 91 4.54 7.34 4.77
C ARG A 91 4.30 7.22 3.26
N ALA A 92 4.65 8.22 2.46
CA ALA A 92 4.53 8.15 1.01
C ALA A 92 5.48 7.07 0.44
N ILE A 93 6.72 7.00 0.93
CA ILE A 93 7.69 5.97 0.56
C ILE A 93 7.16 4.57 0.95
N GLN A 94 6.69 4.40 2.19
CA GLN A 94 6.14 3.12 2.65
C GLN A 94 4.92 2.69 1.82
N ALA A 95 3.99 3.61 1.56
CA ALA A 95 2.82 3.33 0.73
C ALA A 95 3.20 2.91 -0.70
N GLY A 96 4.17 3.61 -1.31
CA GLY A 96 4.68 3.24 -2.63
C GLY A 96 5.37 1.87 -2.65
N ALA A 97 6.14 1.56 -1.60
CA ALA A 97 6.77 0.25 -1.45
C ALA A 97 5.75 -0.88 -1.29
N SER A 98 4.74 -0.70 -0.42
CA SER A 98 3.64 -1.65 -0.28
C SER A 98 2.86 -1.83 -1.57
N ALA A 99 2.62 -0.76 -2.32
CA ALA A 99 1.96 -0.84 -3.62
C ALA A 99 2.80 -1.59 -4.66
N ALA A 100 4.12 -1.44 -4.66
CA ALA A 100 5.01 -2.20 -5.52
C ALA A 100 4.93 -3.71 -5.24
N ILE A 101 4.99 -4.10 -3.96
CA ILE A 101 4.85 -5.50 -3.52
C ILE A 101 3.48 -6.05 -3.94
N ALA A 102 2.41 -5.31 -3.66
CA ALA A 102 1.05 -5.75 -3.99
C ALA A 102 0.83 -5.96 -5.50
N ARG A 103 1.47 -5.15 -6.36
CA ARG A 103 1.37 -5.29 -7.81
C ARG A 103 1.97 -6.61 -8.32
N ASN A 104 3.07 -7.07 -7.74
CA ASN A 104 3.70 -8.33 -8.19
C ASN A 104 3.21 -9.55 -7.40
N ALA A 105 2.64 -9.37 -6.21
CA ALA A 105 2.03 -10.44 -5.42
C ALA A 105 0.70 -10.95 -6.01
N LEU A 106 0.10 -10.25 -6.99
CA LEU A 106 -1.11 -10.73 -7.63
C LEU A 106 -0.80 -11.95 -8.52
N PRO A 107 -1.42 -13.12 -8.28
CA PRO A 107 -1.65 -14.02 -9.41
C PRO A 107 -2.51 -13.21 -10.38
N THR A 108 -2.10 -13.08 -11.64
CA THR A 108 -2.97 -12.56 -12.69
C THR A 108 -4.33 -13.21 -12.49
N ARG A 109 -5.35 -12.44 -12.09
CA ARG A 109 -6.72 -12.95 -11.98
C ARG A 109 -6.94 -13.73 -13.27
N PRO A 110 -7.22 -15.05 -13.24
CA PRO A 110 -7.41 -15.78 -14.47
C PRO A 110 -8.49 -15.03 -15.22
N GLU A 111 -8.15 -14.51 -16.40
CA GLU A 111 -9.16 -13.93 -17.28
C GLU A 111 -10.26 -14.98 -17.37
N LYS A 112 -11.49 -14.60 -17.00
CA LYS A 112 -12.64 -15.46 -17.25
C LYS A 112 -12.81 -15.51 -18.77
N ARG A 113 -12.09 -16.42 -19.42
CA ARG A 113 -12.28 -16.76 -20.82
C ARG A 113 -13.54 -17.59 -20.91
N TRP A 114 -14.35 -17.33 -21.92
CA TRP A 114 -15.59 -18.07 -22.18
C TRP A 114 -15.36 -19.59 -22.24
N SER A 115 -14.16 -20.02 -22.67
CA SER A 115 -13.72 -21.42 -22.70
C SER A 115 -13.64 -22.08 -21.31
N THR A 116 -13.19 -21.34 -20.29
CA THR A 116 -13.07 -21.87 -18.92
C THR A 116 -14.44 -22.01 -18.26
N GLN A 117 -15.37 -21.09 -18.58
CA GLN A 117 -16.76 -21.16 -18.09
C GLN A 117 -17.56 -22.31 -18.73
N TRP A 118 -17.16 -22.77 -19.92
CA TRP A 118 -17.81 -23.88 -20.62
C TRP A 118 -17.42 -25.24 -20.02
N GLN A 119 -16.15 -25.41 -19.64
CA GLN A 119 -15.66 -26.63 -18.98
C GLN A 119 -16.31 -26.85 -17.60
N ASP A 120 -16.42 -25.79 -16.78
CA ASP A 120 -17.07 -25.85 -15.46
C ASP A 120 -18.56 -26.23 -15.51
N LYS A 121 -19.25 -25.92 -16.61
CA LYS A 121 -20.70 -26.20 -16.75
C LYS A 121 -21.01 -27.58 -17.34
N HIS A 122 -20.09 -28.19 -18.08
CA HIS A 122 -20.39 -29.39 -18.86
C HIS A 122 -19.66 -30.66 -18.43
N HIS A 123 -18.57 -30.56 -17.65
CA HIS A 123 -17.88 -31.73 -17.11
C HIS A 123 -17.39 -31.52 -15.68
N PRO A 124 -18.19 -31.85 -14.65
CA PRO A 124 -17.60 -32.14 -13.35
C PRO A 124 -16.70 -33.37 -13.54
N ILE A 125 -15.37 -33.17 -13.51
CA ILE A 125 -14.40 -34.26 -13.52
C ILE A 125 -14.67 -35.08 -12.25
N LYS A 126 -15.42 -36.17 -12.38
CA LYS A 126 -15.56 -37.18 -11.35
C LYS A 126 -14.31 -38.04 -11.40
N THR A 127 -13.28 -37.67 -10.64
CA THR A 127 -12.22 -38.61 -10.27
C THR A 127 -12.77 -39.56 -9.22
N GLU A 128 -13.51 -40.58 -9.65
CA GLU A 128 -13.58 -41.83 -8.91
C GLU A 128 -12.24 -42.53 -9.16
N ARG A 129 -11.41 -42.54 -8.11
CA ARG A 129 -10.23 -43.39 -8.03
C ARG A 129 -10.75 -44.78 -7.69
N ASP A 130 -10.82 -45.65 -8.69
CA ASP A 130 -10.96 -47.09 -8.46
C ASP A 130 -9.71 -47.58 -7.72
N PHE A 131 -9.91 -48.16 -6.54
CA PHE A 131 -8.92 -48.95 -5.78
C PHE A 131 -9.34 -50.42 -5.85
#